data_AF-W2SQ88-F1
#
_entry.id   AF-W2SQ88-F1
#
_cell.length_a   1.000
_cell.length_b   1.000
_cell.length_c   1.000
_cell.angle_alpha   90.00
_cell.angle_beta   90.00
_cell.angle_gamma   90.00
#
_symmetry.space_group_name_H-M   'P 1'
#
loop_
_entity.id
_entity.type
_entity.pdbx_description
1 polymer ?
#
loop_
_entity_poly.entity_id
_entity_poly.type
_entity_poly.pdbx_seq_one_letter_code
_entity_poly.pdbx_strand_id
1 'polypeptide(L)'
;MKCESGSAVNSATGISASNMNALSSSGLLSGGMYFTRVDVLPDRFNVDAFNLSDILQIIRPQLSIHFNFMIDIEWLLQQYPAPCRGSPIICVVGEKMGTDKKSLQAEVDVNKWSNVSVLGATLPIPFGTHHTKLSIFESETKLHVVVSTANLIEGIS
;
A
#
# COMPACT_ATOMS: atom_id res chain seq x y z
N MET A 1 23.13 -31.86 -38.25
CA MET A 1 22.04 -31.56 -37.31
C MET A 1 22.22 -30.11 -36.88
N LYS A 2 21.34 -29.22 -37.33
CA LYS A 2 21.31 -27.80 -36.93
C LYS A 2 20.52 -27.71 -35.61
N CYS A 3 21.05 -27.02 -34.62
CA CYS A 3 20.28 -26.54 -33.47
C CYS A 3 20.42 -25.02 -33.45
N GLU A 4 19.32 -24.34 -33.75
CA GLU A 4 19.18 -22.89 -33.64
C GLU A 4 18.96 -22.54 -32.17
N SER A 5 19.76 -21.60 -31.66
CA SER A 5 19.59 -20.97 -30.34
C SER A 5 18.81 -19.67 -30.51
N GLY A 6 17.53 -19.67 -30.13
CA GLY A 6 16.73 -18.45 -30.01
C GLY A 6 17.08 -17.68 -28.74
N SER A 7 17.52 -16.43 -28.91
CA SER A 7 17.77 -15.46 -27.84
C SER A 7 16.43 -14.88 -27.34
N ALA A 8 16.19 -14.99 -26.04
CA ALA A 8 15.10 -14.30 -25.35
C ALA A 8 15.51 -12.84 -25.13
N VAL A 9 14.66 -11.92 -25.57
CA VAL A 9 14.80 -10.47 -25.37
C VAL A 9 14.20 -10.13 -24.00
N ASN A 10 15.04 -9.78 -23.04
CA ASN A 10 14.61 -9.21 -21.75
C ASN A 10 14.28 -7.73 -21.95
N SER A 11 13.00 -7.36 -21.98
CA SER A 11 12.57 -5.96 -21.91
C SER A 11 12.42 -5.53 -20.45
N ALA A 12 13.52 -5.12 -19.83
CA ALA A 12 13.49 -4.35 -18.60
C ALA A 12 13.07 -2.92 -18.94
N THR A 13 11.81 -2.56 -18.68
CA THR A 13 11.34 -1.18 -18.75
C THR A 13 11.91 -0.41 -17.56
N GLY A 14 13.05 0.24 -17.80
CA GLY A 14 13.68 1.15 -16.84
C GLY A 14 12.79 2.37 -16.58
N ILE A 15 12.55 2.65 -15.30
CA ILE A 15 11.95 3.90 -14.85
C ILE A 15 12.95 5.03 -15.15
N SER A 16 12.51 6.01 -15.95
CA SER A 16 13.29 7.21 -16.30
C SER A 16 13.66 8.02 -15.05
N ALA A 17 14.92 8.43 -14.96
CA ALA A 17 15.47 9.28 -13.89
C ALA A 17 14.73 10.62 -13.73
N SER A 18 13.96 11.06 -14.74
CA SER A 18 13.12 12.27 -14.68
C SER A 18 12.02 12.17 -13.61
N ASN A 19 11.50 10.98 -13.32
CA ASN A 19 10.41 10.80 -12.35
C ASN A 19 10.90 10.80 -10.89
N MET A 20 12.19 10.58 -10.65
CA MET A 20 12.79 10.65 -9.30
C MET A 20 12.91 12.11 -8.81
N ASN A 21 13.09 13.07 -9.73
CA ASN A 21 13.26 14.48 -9.37
C ASN A 21 11.94 15.18 -8.99
N ALA A 22 10.78 14.71 -9.49
CA ALA A 22 9.48 15.32 -9.20
C ALA A 22 8.97 15.02 -7.78
N LEU A 23 9.36 13.90 -7.18
CA LEU A 23 9.04 13.54 -5.80
C LEU A 23 9.88 14.32 -4.76
N SER A 24 10.86 15.11 -5.20
CA SER A 24 11.88 15.70 -4.31
C SER A 24 11.56 17.10 -3.76
N SER A 25 10.45 17.75 -4.16
CA SER A 25 10.18 19.14 -3.77
C SER A 25 8.89 19.39 -2.97
N SER A 26 8.03 18.39 -2.76
CA SER A 26 6.77 18.55 -2.01
C SER A 26 6.52 17.34 -1.10
N GLY A 27 7.14 17.32 0.08
CA GLY A 27 6.78 16.32 1.10
C GLY A 27 5.32 16.48 1.54
N LEU A 28 4.74 15.41 2.10
CA LEU A 28 3.39 15.48 2.68
C LEU A 28 3.35 16.53 3.79
N LEU A 29 2.44 17.50 3.64
CA LEU A 29 2.24 18.57 4.61
C LEU A 29 1.34 18.07 5.75
N SER A 30 1.71 18.42 6.98
CA SER A 30 0.86 18.15 8.14
C SER A 30 -0.49 18.85 7.98
N GLY A 31 -1.59 18.10 8.09
CA GLY A 31 -2.94 18.62 7.86
C GLY A 31 -3.30 18.84 6.39
N GLY A 32 -2.46 18.38 5.44
CA GLY A 32 -2.76 18.42 4.02
C GLY A 32 -3.91 17.49 3.63
N MET A 33 -4.64 17.87 2.59
CA MET A 33 -5.66 17.04 1.94
C MET A 33 -5.22 16.81 0.50
N TYR A 34 -5.22 15.54 0.09
CA TYR A 34 -4.70 15.11 -1.20
C TYR A 34 -5.68 14.14 -1.86
N PHE A 35 -5.54 13.98 -3.18
CA PHE A 35 -6.32 13.04 -3.96
C PHE A 35 -5.48 11.83 -4.37
N THR A 36 -6.16 10.70 -4.63
CA THR A 36 -5.51 9.56 -5.28
C THR A 36 -5.22 9.90 -6.73
N ARG A 37 -4.05 9.50 -7.24
CA ARG A 37 -3.72 9.65 -8.65
C ARG A 37 -4.69 8.84 -9.53
N VAL A 38 -5.01 9.37 -10.71
CA VAL A 38 -5.84 8.69 -11.73
C VAL A 38 -5.04 8.63 -13.02
N ASP A 39 -4.67 7.42 -13.45
CA ASP A 39 -3.64 7.24 -14.49
C ASP A 39 -4.11 7.64 -15.89
N VAL A 40 -5.42 7.49 -16.16
CA VAL A 40 -6.02 7.88 -17.44
C VAL A 40 -6.14 9.40 -17.63
N LEU A 41 -5.91 10.21 -16.59
CA LEU A 41 -6.00 11.67 -16.67
C LEU A 41 -4.64 12.30 -16.99
N PRO A 42 -4.62 13.40 -17.78
CA PRO A 42 -3.40 14.18 -18.01
C PRO A 42 -2.75 14.65 -16.69
N ASP A 43 -1.41 14.70 -16.64
CA ASP A 43 -0.63 15.00 -15.42
C ASP A 43 -1.02 16.30 -14.71
N ARG A 44 -1.54 17.29 -15.44
CA ARG A 44 -2.05 18.54 -14.86
C ARG A 44 -3.18 18.34 -13.83
N PHE A 45 -3.90 17.22 -13.90
CA PHE A 45 -4.95 16.86 -12.95
C PHE A 45 -4.44 16.00 -11.79
N ASN A 46 -3.21 15.51 -11.87
CA ASN A 46 -2.55 14.70 -10.85
C ASN A 46 -1.48 15.50 -10.07
N VAL A 47 -1.52 16.83 -10.15
CA VAL A 47 -0.66 17.69 -9.33
C VAL A 47 -1.05 17.50 -7.86
N ASP A 48 -0.07 17.17 -7.01
CA ASP A 48 -0.27 16.82 -5.60
C ASP A 48 -1.29 15.68 -5.38
N ALA A 49 -1.42 14.77 -6.35
CA ALA A 49 -2.15 13.52 -6.21
C ALA A 49 -1.16 12.37 -6.01
N PHE A 50 -1.48 11.45 -5.10
CA PHE A 50 -0.55 10.41 -4.66
C PHE A 50 -1.17 9.03 -4.75
N ASN A 51 -0.40 8.06 -5.23
CA ASN A 51 -0.67 6.65 -4.96
C ASN A 51 -0.20 6.27 -3.56
N LEU A 52 -0.64 5.11 -3.07
CA LEU A 52 -0.15 4.58 -1.78
C LEU A 52 1.37 4.39 -1.79
N SER A 53 1.93 3.93 -2.90
CA SER A 53 3.38 3.77 -3.08
C SER A 53 4.14 5.08 -2.96
N ASP A 54 3.60 6.19 -3.47
CA ASP A 54 4.22 7.52 -3.32
C ASP A 54 4.25 7.95 -1.84
N ILE A 55 3.15 7.74 -1.12
CA ILE A 55 3.05 8.03 0.33
C ILE A 55 4.08 7.19 1.11
N LEU A 56 4.17 5.89 0.84
CA LEU A 56 5.12 4.98 1.50
C LEU A 56 6.58 5.32 1.14
N GLN A 57 6.83 5.75 -0.09
CA GLN A 57 8.14 6.19 -0.57
C GLN A 57 8.61 7.47 0.13
N ILE A 58 7.69 8.40 0.41
CA ILE A 58 7.96 9.65 1.15
C ILE A 58 8.18 9.36 2.64
N ILE A 59 7.30 8.55 3.25
CA ILE A 59 7.31 8.30 4.70
C ILE A 59 8.44 7.35 5.12
N ARG A 60 8.76 6.34 4.28
CA ARG A 60 9.73 5.27 4.59
C ARG A 60 9.48 4.61 5.96
N PRO A 61 8.33 3.94 6.15
CA PRO A 61 7.95 3.39 7.45
C PRO A 61 8.90 2.28 7.90
N GLN A 62 9.18 2.27 9.21
CA GLN A 62 9.83 1.20 9.98
C GLN A 62 8.78 0.33 10.69
N LEU A 63 7.54 0.81 10.85
CA LEU A 63 6.38 0.04 11.28
C LEU A 63 5.12 0.65 10.67
N SER A 64 4.17 -0.20 10.29
CA SER A 64 2.89 0.22 9.72
C SER A 64 1.71 -0.46 10.39
N ILE A 65 0.63 0.29 10.60
CA ILE A 65 -0.67 -0.24 11.03
C ILE A 65 -1.72 0.24 10.04
N HIS A 66 -2.44 -0.69 9.42
CA HIS A 66 -3.51 -0.42 8.46
C HIS A 66 -4.86 -0.86 9.00
N PHE A 67 -5.72 0.10 9.27
CA PHE A 67 -7.13 -0.10 9.53
C PHE A 67 -7.86 0.01 8.20
N ASN A 68 -8.43 -1.08 7.69
CA ASN A 68 -9.17 -1.04 6.43
C ASN A 68 -10.29 -2.10 6.38
N PHE A 69 -11.23 -1.91 5.44
CA PHE A 69 -12.35 -2.82 5.22
C PHE A 69 -12.00 -3.94 4.24
N MET A 70 -11.28 -3.61 3.15
CA MET A 70 -10.76 -4.59 2.20
C MET A 70 -9.25 -4.43 2.07
N ILE A 71 -8.56 -5.55 2.18
CA ILE A 71 -7.11 -5.68 2.05
C ILE A 71 -6.83 -6.87 1.12
N ASP A 72 -6.12 -6.58 0.04
CA ASP A 72 -5.33 -7.53 -0.73
C ASP A 72 -3.89 -7.38 -0.22
N ILE A 73 -3.40 -8.39 0.51
CA ILE A 73 -2.12 -8.29 1.21
C ILE A 73 -0.95 -8.41 0.25
N GLU A 74 -1.06 -9.22 -0.81
CA GLU A 74 -0.01 -9.32 -1.83
C GLU A 74 0.16 -7.98 -2.54
N TRP A 75 -0.94 -7.37 -3.00
CA TRP A 75 -0.93 -6.04 -3.61
C TRP A 75 -0.38 -4.98 -2.64
N LEU A 76 -0.82 -4.99 -1.37
CA LEU A 76 -0.36 -4.03 -0.37
C LEU A 76 1.15 -4.11 -0.18
N LEU A 77 1.71 -5.32 -0.05
CA LEU A 77 3.15 -5.52 0.11
C LEU A 77 3.94 -5.01 -1.10
N GLN A 78 3.38 -5.09 -2.32
CA GLN A 78 4.01 -4.55 -3.52
C GLN A 78 4.10 -3.01 -3.51
N GLN A 79 3.18 -2.31 -2.83
CA GLN A 79 3.21 -0.85 -2.70
C GLN A 79 4.38 -0.35 -1.83
N TYR A 80 4.90 -1.19 -0.93
CA TYR A 80 6.03 -0.82 -0.09
C TYR A 80 7.33 -0.74 -0.91
N PRO A 81 8.15 0.32 -0.71
CA PRO A 81 9.49 0.34 -1.29
C PRO A 81 10.32 -0.81 -0.72
N ALA A 82 11.22 -1.37 -1.54
CA ALA A 82 11.97 -2.59 -1.20
C ALA A 82 12.65 -2.56 0.19
N PRO A 83 13.29 -1.44 0.64
CA PRO A 83 13.89 -1.38 1.97
C PRO A 83 12.88 -1.44 3.13
N CYS A 84 11.64 -1.02 2.91
CA CYS A 84 10.61 -0.98 3.95
C CYS A 84 9.72 -2.24 3.97
N ARG A 85 9.71 -3.05 2.90
CA ARG A 85 8.79 -4.18 2.74
C ARG A 85 8.95 -5.27 3.81
N GLY A 86 10.14 -5.40 4.40
CA GLY A 86 10.42 -6.33 5.50
C GLY A 86 10.06 -5.80 6.89
N SER A 87 9.62 -4.54 7.01
CA SER A 87 9.24 -3.93 8.28
C SER A 87 7.96 -4.55 8.84
N PRO A 88 7.71 -4.50 10.15
CA PRO A 88 6.45 -4.93 10.73
C PRO A 88 5.24 -4.21 10.12
N ILE A 89 4.25 -5.00 9.67
CA ILE A 89 2.98 -4.51 9.11
C ILE A 89 1.83 -5.17 9.86
N ILE A 90 0.97 -4.36 10.46
CA ILE A 90 -0.21 -4.83 11.19
C ILE A 90 -1.47 -4.47 10.38
N CYS A 91 -2.20 -5.49 9.93
CA CYS A 91 -3.48 -5.34 9.25
C CYS A 91 -4.62 -5.50 10.23
N VAL A 92 -5.44 -4.47 10.41
CA VAL A 92 -6.61 -4.46 11.28
C VAL A 92 -7.87 -4.48 10.41
N VAL A 93 -8.57 -5.61 10.42
CA VAL A 93 -9.77 -5.85 9.61
C VAL A 93 -11.00 -6.09 10.47
N GLY A 94 -12.18 -5.87 9.88
CA GLY A 94 -13.46 -6.16 10.54
C GLY A 94 -13.81 -7.65 10.57
N GLU A 95 -14.91 -7.98 11.24
CA GLU A 95 -15.38 -9.37 11.38
C GLU A 95 -16.32 -9.84 10.26
N LYS A 96 -16.96 -8.92 9.51
CA LYS A 96 -18.01 -9.23 8.53
C LYS A 96 -17.93 -8.38 7.25
N MET A 97 -18.42 -8.94 6.14
CA MET A 97 -18.69 -8.30 4.83
C MET A 97 -17.48 -7.78 4.02
N GLY A 98 -16.29 -7.65 4.61
CA GLY A 98 -15.05 -7.27 3.94
C GLY A 98 -14.03 -8.40 3.95
N THR A 99 -12.74 -8.06 3.88
CA THR A 99 -11.66 -9.02 4.16
C THR A 99 -11.80 -9.49 5.60
N ASP A 100 -12.05 -10.79 5.81
CA ASP A 100 -12.18 -11.33 7.16
C ASP A 100 -10.81 -11.73 7.73
N LYS A 101 -10.68 -11.65 9.06
CA LYS A 101 -9.42 -11.97 9.75
C LYS A 101 -8.89 -13.37 9.41
N LYS A 102 -9.77 -14.38 9.32
CA LYS A 102 -9.33 -15.78 9.19
C LYS A 102 -8.77 -16.05 7.80
N SER A 103 -9.44 -15.58 6.76
CA SER A 103 -8.94 -15.73 5.38
C SER A 103 -7.62 -15.00 5.19
N LEU A 104 -7.52 -13.75 5.63
CA LEU A 104 -6.30 -12.96 5.51
C LEU A 104 -5.14 -13.56 6.32
N GLN A 105 -5.39 -14.06 7.53
CA GLN A 105 -4.36 -14.74 8.31
C GLN A 105 -3.90 -16.04 7.63
N ALA A 106 -4.82 -16.82 7.07
CA ALA A 106 -4.46 -18.05 6.35
C ALA A 106 -3.58 -17.75 5.12
N GLU A 107 -3.88 -16.69 4.39
CA GLU A 107 -3.07 -16.23 3.26
C GLU A 107 -1.66 -15.81 3.70
N VAL A 108 -1.55 -15.06 4.80
CA VAL A 108 -0.25 -14.68 5.40
C VAL A 108 0.57 -15.90 5.80
N ASP A 109 -0.08 -16.89 6.43
CA ASP A 109 0.59 -18.10 6.92
C ASP A 109 1.09 -18.97 5.74
N VAL A 110 0.28 -19.16 4.70
CA VAL A 110 0.65 -19.93 3.50
C VAL A 110 1.84 -19.30 2.77
N ASN A 111 1.84 -17.97 2.64
CA ASN A 111 2.91 -17.23 1.97
C ASN A 111 4.11 -16.93 2.88
N LYS A 112 4.03 -17.27 4.18
CA LYS A 112 5.10 -17.12 5.18
C LYS A 112 5.57 -15.66 5.35
N TRP A 113 4.67 -14.69 5.27
CA TRP A 113 5.01 -13.28 5.54
C TRP A 113 5.15 -13.03 7.04
N SER A 114 6.31 -13.39 7.59
CA SER A 114 6.59 -13.33 9.04
C SER A 114 6.55 -11.92 9.66
N ASN A 115 6.63 -10.88 8.83
CA ASN A 115 6.54 -9.48 9.27
C ASN A 115 5.11 -8.93 9.26
N VAL A 116 4.12 -9.72 8.80
CA VAL A 116 2.71 -9.32 8.74
C VAL A 116 1.94 -9.94 9.91
N SER A 117 1.14 -9.12 10.60
CA SER A 117 0.22 -9.58 11.66
C SER A 117 -1.21 -9.15 11.35
N VAL A 118 -2.19 -10.03 11.58
CA VAL A 118 -3.61 -9.73 11.31
C VAL A 118 -4.40 -9.66 12.62
N LEU A 119 -5.03 -8.51 12.85
CA LEU A 119 -5.91 -8.25 13.98
C LEU A 119 -7.35 -8.08 13.52
N GLY A 120 -8.28 -8.62 14.31
CA GLY A 120 -9.71 -8.40 14.11
C GLY A 120 -10.17 -7.28 15.03
N ALA A 121 -10.77 -6.23 14.47
CA ALA A 121 -11.43 -5.21 15.27
C ALA A 121 -12.78 -5.77 15.77
N THR A 122 -12.87 -6.04 17.06
CA THR A 122 -14.13 -6.42 17.70
C THR A 122 -15.01 -5.18 17.81
N LEU A 123 -16.14 -5.17 17.11
CA LEU A 123 -17.10 -4.08 17.19
C LEU A 123 -18.10 -4.38 18.30
N PRO A 124 -18.17 -3.55 19.36
CA PRO A 124 -19.08 -3.78 20.49
C PRO A 124 -20.57 -3.52 20.15
N ILE A 125 -20.89 -3.23 18.88
CA ILE A 125 -22.23 -2.82 18.44
C ILE A 125 -22.72 -3.80 17.35
N PRO A 126 -23.94 -4.36 17.46
CA PRO A 126 -24.53 -5.14 16.38
C PRO A 126 -24.62 -4.27 15.12
N PHE A 127 -24.24 -4.83 13.97
CA PHE A 127 -24.29 -4.18 12.64
C PHE A 127 -23.26 -3.09 12.35
N GLY A 128 -22.29 -2.85 13.25
CA GLY A 128 -21.13 -2.03 12.91
C GLY A 128 -20.27 -2.73 11.84
N THR A 129 -19.87 -1.99 10.81
CA THR A 129 -18.79 -2.35 9.89
C THR A 129 -17.59 -1.46 10.18
N HIS A 130 -16.40 -2.04 10.22
CA HIS A 130 -15.16 -1.28 10.38
C HIS A 130 -14.85 -0.57 9.05
N HIS A 131 -15.55 0.53 8.78
CA HIS A 131 -15.36 1.34 7.58
C HIS A 131 -14.21 2.33 7.70
N THR A 132 -13.57 2.40 8.86
CA THR A 132 -12.37 3.19 9.08
C THR A 132 -11.28 2.76 8.10
N LYS A 133 -10.75 3.74 7.38
CA LYS A 133 -9.63 3.61 6.46
C LYS A 133 -8.55 4.55 6.95
N LEU A 134 -7.66 4.00 7.75
CA LEU A 134 -6.65 4.76 8.47
C LEU A 134 -5.35 3.98 8.44
N SER A 135 -4.25 4.66 8.17
CA SER A 135 -2.91 4.08 8.28
C SER A 135 -2.07 4.90 9.24
N ILE A 136 -1.36 4.21 10.12
CA ILE A 136 -0.37 4.79 11.03
C ILE A 136 1.00 4.29 10.60
N PHE A 137 1.94 5.19 10.44
CA PHE A 137 3.30 4.88 10.04
C PHE A 137 4.29 5.46 11.03
N GLU A 138 5.11 4.61 11.62
CA GLU A 138 6.30 5.05 12.33
C GLU A 138 7.46 5.14 11.35
N SER A 139 8.08 6.32 11.25
CA SER A 139 9.32 6.55 10.52
C SER A 139 10.44 6.89 11.52
N GLU A 140 11.68 6.92 11.06
CA GLU A 140 12.86 7.20 11.92
C GLU A 140 12.72 8.47 12.79
N THR A 141 11.99 9.48 12.31
CA THR A 141 11.91 10.79 12.97
C THR A 141 10.51 11.18 13.44
N LYS A 142 9.45 10.51 12.95
CA LYS A 142 8.06 10.96 13.10
C LYS A 142 7.06 9.81 13.05
N LEU A 143 5.92 10.03 13.70
CA LEU A 143 4.70 9.27 13.50
C LEU A 143 3.80 10.00 12.49
N HIS A 144 3.29 9.28 11.49
CA HIS A 144 2.37 9.80 10.48
C HIS A 144 1.02 9.11 10.60
N VAL A 145 -0.06 9.87 10.51
CA VAL A 145 -1.43 9.36 10.50
C VAL A 145 -2.09 9.79 9.20
N VAL A 146 -2.51 8.81 8.40
CA VAL A 146 -3.18 9.03 7.12
C VAL A 146 -4.61 8.50 7.23
N VAL A 147 -5.59 9.38 7.07
CA VAL A 147 -7.01 9.02 6.96
C VAL A 147 -7.38 9.08 5.49
N SER A 148 -7.98 8.00 4.96
CA SER A 148 -8.30 7.86 3.54
C SER A 148 -9.74 7.37 3.34
N THR A 149 -10.19 7.34 2.10
CA THR A 149 -11.45 6.72 1.66
C THR A 149 -11.22 5.47 0.80
N ALA A 150 -9.99 5.17 0.40
CA ALA A 150 -9.63 4.03 -0.44
C ALA A 150 -9.43 2.72 0.34
N ASN A 151 -9.90 1.61 -0.24
CA ASN A 151 -9.52 0.28 0.24
C ASN A 151 -8.09 -0.07 -0.20
N LEU A 152 -7.45 -1.04 0.45
CA LEU A 152 -6.09 -1.49 0.13
C LEU A 152 -6.15 -2.68 -0.82
N ILE A 153 -6.67 -2.44 -2.02
CA ILE A 153 -6.79 -3.43 -3.10
C ILE A 153 -6.36 -2.78 -4.40
N GLU A 154 -5.98 -3.58 -5.39
CA GLU A 154 -5.78 -3.08 -6.74
C GLU A 154 -7.11 -2.53 -7.27
N GLY A 155 -7.12 -1.23 -7.58
CA GLY A 155 -8.22 -0.59 -8.30
C GLY A 155 -7.95 -0.63 -9.79
N ILE A 156 -9.01 -0.53 -10.60
CA ILE A 156 -8.86 -0.16 -12.00
C ILE A 156 -8.54 1.35 -11.99
N SER A 157 -7.25 1.70 -12.00
CA SER A 157 -6.77 3.08 -12.14
C SER A 157 -6.58 3.50 -13.60
#